data_AF-A0A517QKX3-F1
#
_entry.id   AF-A0A517QKX3-F1
#
_cell.length_a   1.000
_cell.length_b   1.000
_cell.length_c   1.000
_cell.angle_alpha   90.00
_cell.angle_beta   90.00
_cell.angle_gamma   90.00
#
_symmetry.space_group_name_H-M   'P 1'
#
loop_
_entity.id
_entity.type
_entity.pdbx_description
1 polymer ?
#
loop_
_entity_poly.entity_id
_entity_poly.type
_entity_poly.pdbx_seq_one_letter_code
_entity_poly.pdbx_strand_id
1 'polypeptide(L)'
;MIKQGLLIGRTDGMEQAVMCLFNRCEQAKYFRHLSELSTQIDSVPELILVLQQFSDEYHEEQIEHLLTEYPLSRVICCYGPWCVSDGRNHNFWPMAVRVPIAEIQQRIEREMEVIAGKRPPLERTAGRDEIFAFEHGNDFH
;
A
#
# COMPACT_ATOMS: atom_id res chain seq x y z
N MET A 1 10.29 4.18 -12.80
CA MET A 1 10.84 3.63 -11.55
C MET A 1 10.34 4.54 -10.43
N ILE A 2 10.05 4.01 -9.26
CA ILE A 2 9.69 4.79 -8.08
C ILE A 2 10.98 5.35 -7.49
N LYS A 3 11.07 6.66 -7.24
CA LYS A 3 12.28 7.27 -6.66
C LYS A 3 12.49 6.81 -5.22
N GLN A 4 11.43 6.86 -4.42
CA GLN A 4 11.50 6.48 -3.01
C GLN A 4 10.27 5.69 -2.59
N GLY A 5 10.50 4.45 -2.16
CA GLY A 5 9.51 3.58 -1.55
C GLY A 5 9.78 3.32 -0.08
N LEU A 6 8.72 3.13 0.70
CA LEU A 6 8.81 2.65 2.08
C LEU A 6 8.16 1.28 2.21
N LEU A 7 8.83 0.39 2.93
CA LEU A 7 8.27 -0.89 3.37
C LEU A 7 8.09 -0.86 4.89
N ILE A 8 6.91 -1.22 5.36
CA ILE A 8 6.58 -1.19 6.78
C ILE A 8 5.96 -2.52 7.20
N GLY A 9 6.38 -3.07 8.34
CA GLY A 9 5.76 -4.25 8.93
C GLY A 9 6.61 -5.51 8.77
N ARG A 10 6.05 -6.64 9.19
CA ARG A 10 6.80 -7.91 9.22
C ARG A 10 6.84 -8.56 7.82
N THR A 11 8.04 -8.99 7.42
CA THR A 11 8.27 -9.55 6.08
C THR A 11 8.05 -11.06 6.00
N ASP A 12 7.94 -11.76 7.13
CA ASP A 12 7.79 -13.22 7.16
C ASP A 12 6.55 -13.64 6.36
N GLY A 13 6.72 -14.45 5.31
CA GLY A 13 5.62 -14.90 4.46
C GLY A 13 5.04 -13.83 3.53
N MET A 14 5.71 -12.67 3.42
CA MET A 14 5.35 -11.53 2.57
C MET A 14 6.43 -11.20 1.54
N GLU A 15 7.33 -12.15 1.27
CA GLU A 15 8.54 -11.94 0.48
C GLU A 15 8.23 -11.45 -0.94
N GLN A 16 7.11 -11.88 -1.52
CA GLN A 16 6.63 -11.40 -2.81
C GLN A 16 6.41 -9.87 -2.80
N ALA A 17 5.76 -9.34 -1.75
CA ALA A 17 5.48 -7.92 -1.63
C ALA A 17 6.78 -7.11 -1.44
N VAL A 18 7.70 -7.63 -0.63
CA VAL A 18 9.03 -7.05 -0.42
C VAL A 18 9.79 -6.97 -1.74
N MET A 19 9.92 -8.09 -2.46
CA MET A 19 10.61 -8.15 -3.74
C MET A 19 9.96 -7.23 -4.77
N CYS A 20 8.62 -7.15 -4.79
CA CYS A 20 7.92 -6.29 -5.74
C CYS A 20 8.26 -4.82 -5.55
N LEU A 21 8.30 -4.33 -4.31
CA LEU A 21 8.66 -2.94 -4.01
C LEU A 21 10.13 -2.68 -4.31
N PHE A 22 11.05 -3.48 -3.74
CA PHE A 22 12.49 -3.23 -3.85
C PHE A 22 12.98 -3.26 -5.30
N ASN A 23 12.41 -4.11 -6.16
CA ASN A 23 12.77 -4.17 -7.58
C ASN A 23 12.24 -2.99 -8.40
N ARG A 24 11.32 -2.19 -7.86
CA ARG A 24 10.65 -1.08 -8.56
C ARG A 24 11.04 0.29 -8.02
N CYS A 25 11.83 0.34 -6.95
CA CYS A 25 12.30 1.56 -6.30
C CYS A 25 13.80 1.81 -6.56
N GLU A 26 14.17 3.06 -6.83
CA GLU A 26 15.57 3.52 -6.83
C GLU A 26 16.13 3.49 -5.41
N GLN A 27 15.32 3.91 -4.45
CA GLN A 27 15.62 3.84 -3.02
C GLN A 27 14.43 3.25 -2.27
N ALA A 28 14.67 2.24 -1.44
CA ALA A 28 13.68 1.68 -0.55
C ALA A 28 14.21 1.70 0.88
N LYS A 29 13.41 2.23 1.81
CA LYS A 29 13.68 2.15 3.26
C LYS A 29 12.71 1.15 3.89
N TYR A 30 13.22 0.36 4.83
CA TYR A 30 12.44 -0.64 5.55
C TYR A 30 12.33 -0.26 7.02
N PHE A 31 11.11 -0.34 7.53
CA PHE A 31 10.79 -0.11 8.93
C PHE A 31 10.00 -1.29 9.46
N ARG A 32 10.33 -1.74 10.66
CA ARG A 32 9.59 -2.86 11.28
C ARG A 32 8.25 -2.37 11.82
N HIS A 33 8.19 -1.12 12.28
CA HIS A 33 7.02 -0.53 12.93
C HIS A 33 6.72 0.86 12.36
N LEU A 34 5.43 1.23 12.29
CA LEU A 34 5.00 2.56 11.85
C LEU A 34 5.63 3.70 12.68
N SER A 35 5.85 3.47 13.96
CA SER A 35 6.46 4.44 14.88
C SER A 35 7.90 4.85 14.52
N GLU A 36 8.57 4.10 13.63
CA GLU A 36 9.95 4.38 13.20
C GLU A 36 10.03 5.45 12.10
N LEU A 37 8.91 5.78 11.43
CA LEU A 37 8.86 6.71 10.30
C LEU A 37 9.33 8.13 10.64
N SER A 38 8.99 8.63 11.82
CA SER A 38 9.10 10.05 12.21
C SER A 38 10.54 10.58 12.33
N THR A 39 11.56 9.74 12.14
CA THR A 39 12.96 10.11 12.42
C THR A 39 13.93 9.94 11.25
N GLN A 40 13.51 9.37 10.10
CA GLN A 40 14.48 8.88 9.10
C GLN A 40 14.10 9.15 7.63
N ILE A 41 13.23 10.13 7.36
CA ILE A 41 12.75 10.40 5.99
C ILE A 41 13.12 11.81 5.56
N ASP A 42 14.01 11.90 4.57
CA ASP A 42 14.57 13.16 4.05
C ASP A 42 13.69 13.79 2.94
N SER A 43 12.74 13.03 2.40
CA SER A 43 11.85 13.43 1.30
C SER A 43 10.53 12.67 1.35
N VAL A 44 9.45 13.23 0.79
CA VAL A 44 8.15 12.55 0.74
C VAL A 44 8.26 11.29 -0.14
N PRO A 45 7.92 10.09 0.37
CA PRO A 45 7.95 8.87 -0.42
C PRO A 45 6.82 8.86 -1.45
N GLU A 46 7.07 8.29 -2.62
CA GLU A 46 6.04 8.17 -3.66
C GLU A 46 5.10 6.99 -3.38
N LEU A 47 5.64 5.90 -2.81
CA LEU A 47 4.89 4.69 -2.46
C LEU A 47 5.24 4.22 -1.03
N ILE A 48 4.21 3.94 -0.24
CA ILE A 48 4.32 3.32 1.09
C ILE A 48 3.59 1.98 1.04
N LEU A 49 4.31 0.91 1.29
CA LEU A 49 3.79 -0.45 1.36
C LEU A 49 3.81 -0.92 2.81
N VAL A 50 2.62 -1.11 3.38
CA VAL A 50 2.43 -1.66 4.72
C VAL A 50 2.06 -3.13 4.61
N LEU A 51 2.74 -3.99 5.35
CA LEU A 51 2.50 -5.42 5.41
C LEU A 51 1.67 -5.76 6.64
N GLN A 52 0.49 -6.34 6.44
CA GLN A 52 -0.40 -6.76 7.51
C GLN A 52 -0.52 -8.29 7.54
N GLN A 53 -0.02 -8.91 8.60
CA GLN A 53 -0.02 -10.36 8.81
C GLN A 53 -1.29 -10.87 9.48
N PHE A 54 -1.88 -10.08 10.38
CA PHE A 54 -3.10 -10.42 11.10
C PHE A 54 -4.03 -9.21 11.24
N SER A 55 -5.30 -9.49 11.51
CA SER A 55 -6.33 -8.47 11.74
C SER A 55 -5.99 -7.63 12.96
N ASP A 56 -6.33 -6.34 12.92
CA ASP A 56 -6.06 -5.38 14.00
C ASP A 56 -4.57 -5.21 14.36
N GLU A 57 -3.62 -5.65 13.52
CA GLU A 57 -2.19 -5.36 13.71
C GLU A 57 -1.89 -3.86 13.75
N TYR A 58 -2.72 -3.06 13.08
CA TYR A 58 -2.65 -1.60 13.07
C TYR A 58 -3.97 -1.01 13.55
N HIS A 59 -3.89 -0.14 14.56
CA HIS A 59 -5.03 0.58 15.08
C HIS A 59 -5.43 1.76 14.17
N GLU A 60 -6.69 2.17 14.27
CA GLU A 60 -7.26 3.30 13.51
C GLU A 60 -6.39 4.56 13.60
N GLU A 61 -5.98 4.96 14.80
CA GLU A 61 -5.14 6.14 15.01
C GLU A 61 -3.80 6.06 14.26
N GLN A 62 -3.17 4.88 14.20
CA GLN A 62 -1.90 4.70 13.50
C GLN A 62 -2.08 4.84 11.98
N ILE A 63 -3.21 4.35 11.47
CA ILE A 63 -3.56 4.42 10.05
C ILE A 63 -3.90 5.86 9.68
N GLU A 64 -4.74 6.52 10.45
CA GLU A 64 -5.11 7.92 10.25
C GLU A 64 -3.88 8.83 10.30
N HIS A 65 -2.97 8.59 11.27
CA HIS A 65 -1.73 9.33 11.38
C HIS A 65 -0.87 9.16 10.12
N LEU A 66 -0.65 7.92 9.65
CA LEU A 66 0.10 7.63 8.43
C LEU A 66 -0.51 8.33 7.22
N LEU A 67 -1.82 8.22 7.03
CA LEU A 67 -2.50 8.79 5.87
C LEU A 67 -2.49 10.33 5.89
N THR A 68 -2.50 10.94 7.07
CA THR A 68 -2.46 12.39 7.26
C THR A 68 -1.05 12.95 7.14
N GLU A 69 -0.04 12.24 7.63
CA GLU A 69 1.37 12.62 7.52
C GLU A 69 1.87 12.54 6.08
N TYR A 70 1.37 11.56 5.31
CA TYR A 70 1.75 11.32 3.92
C TYR A 70 0.55 11.42 2.96
N PRO A 71 -0.07 12.61 2.81
CA PRO A 71 -1.28 12.77 2.00
C PRO A 71 -1.01 12.63 0.49
N LEU A 72 0.22 12.92 0.05
CA LEU A 72 0.63 12.83 -1.36
C LEU A 72 1.20 11.45 -1.74
N SER A 73 1.55 10.63 -0.75
CA SER A 73 2.08 9.30 -1.00
C SER A 73 0.97 8.33 -1.39
N ARG A 74 1.28 7.45 -2.34
CA ARG A 74 0.45 6.29 -2.64
C ARG A 74 0.66 5.29 -1.51
N VAL A 75 -0.42 4.86 -0.85
CA VAL A 75 -0.35 3.94 0.30
C VAL A 75 -1.04 2.65 -0.08
N ILE A 76 -0.37 1.52 0.14
CA ILE A 76 -0.91 0.18 -0.02
C ILE A 76 -0.78 -0.56 1.32
N CYS A 77 -1.87 -1.14 1.79
CA CYS A 77 -1.86 -2.16 2.84
C CYS A 77 -1.97 -3.54 2.18
N CYS A 78 -0.85 -4.25 2.10
CA CYS A 78 -0.76 -5.60 1.58
C CYS A 78 -1.03 -6.60 2.71
N TYR A 79 -2.09 -7.39 2.58
CA TYR A 79 -2.49 -8.34 3.61
C TYR A 79 -2.33 -9.79 3.15
N GLY A 80 -2.04 -10.65 4.12
CA GLY A 80 -1.81 -12.07 3.91
C GLY A 80 -3.11 -12.90 3.88
N PRO A 81 -3.03 -14.20 3.52
CA PRO A 81 -4.20 -15.09 3.42
C PRO A 81 -5.02 -15.20 4.72
N TRP A 82 -4.34 -15.07 5.87
CA TRP A 82 -4.96 -15.14 7.19
C TRP A 82 -5.90 -13.96 7.48
N CYS A 83 -5.72 -12.82 6.80
CA CYS A 83 -6.57 -11.63 6.93
C CYS A 83 -7.79 -11.67 5.99
N VAL A 84 -7.83 -12.58 5.00
CA VAL A 84 -8.90 -12.61 3.97
C VAL A 84 -10.27 -12.89 4.58
N SER A 85 -10.33 -13.75 5.60
CA SER A 85 -11.57 -14.14 6.28
C SER A 85 -12.06 -13.10 7.30
N ASP A 86 -11.20 -12.17 7.72
CA ASP A 86 -11.50 -11.15 8.74
C ASP A 86 -11.93 -9.80 8.14
N GLY A 87 -12.12 -9.77 6.82
CA GLY A 87 -12.59 -8.61 6.05
C GLY A 87 -13.91 -7.98 6.54
N ARG A 88 -14.67 -8.66 7.43
CA ARG A 88 -16.07 -8.35 7.73
C ARG A 88 -16.30 -7.49 8.97
N ASN A 89 -15.47 -7.57 10.01
CA ASN A 89 -15.81 -6.95 11.31
C ASN A 89 -14.80 -5.91 11.84
N HIS A 90 -13.53 -5.94 11.42
CA HIS A 90 -12.48 -5.11 12.04
C HIS A 90 -11.42 -4.69 11.01
N ASN A 91 -11.73 -3.68 10.20
CA ASN A 91 -10.76 -3.17 9.22
C ASN A 91 -10.79 -1.64 9.16
N PHE A 92 -9.81 -1.04 9.82
CA PHE A 92 -9.59 0.41 9.85
C PHE A 92 -8.98 0.95 8.55
N TRP A 93 -8.32 0.11 7.75
CA TRP A 93 -7.76 0.53 6.46
C TRP A 93 -8.87 0.85 5.45
N PRO A 94 -8.79 2.00 4.75
CA PRO A 94 -9.68 2.29 3.63
C PRO A 94 -9.64 1.19 2.59
N MET A 95 -10.79 0.79 2.06
CA MET A 95 -10.87 -0.34 1.12
C MET A 95 -9.97 -0.14 -0.10
N ALA A 96 -9.87 1.09 -0.58
CA ALA A 96 -9.08 1.48 -1.75
C ALA A 96 -7.57 1.23 -1.62
N VAL A 97 -7.04 1.14 -0.40
CA VAL A 97 -5.60 0.89 -0.17
C VAL A 97 -5.31 -0.57 0.15
N ARG A 98 -6.33 -1.40 0.36
CA ARG A 98 -6.15 -2.80 0.77
C ARG A 98 -5.97 -3.70 -0.44
N VAL A 99 -4.95 -4.56 -0.39
CA VAL A 99 -4.59 -5.43 -1.50
C VAL A 99 -4.17 -6.79 -0.95
N PRO A 100 -4.72 -7.91 -1.43
CA PRO A 100 -4.20 -9.22 -1.07
C PRO A 100 -2.81 -9.43 -1.66
N ILE A 101 -1.94 -10.15 -0.96
CA ILE A 101 -0.57 -10.43 -1.45
C ILE A 101 -0.56 -11.01 -2.88
N ALA A 102 -1.56 -11.79 -3.26
CA ALA A 102 -1.68 -12.38 -4.60
C ALA A 102 -1.78 -11.33 -5.73
N GLU A 103 -2.29 -10.12 -5.43
CA GLU A 103 -2.52 -9.04 -6.39
C GLU A 103 -1.48 -7.92 -6.26
N ILE A 104 -0.55 -8.01 -5.30
CA ILE A 104 0.36 -6.91 -4.96
C ILE A 104 1.21 -6.45 -6.14
N GLN A 105 1.65 -7.39 -6.98
CA GLN A 105 2.47 -7.07 -8.14
C GLN A 105 1.70 -6.16 -9.10
N GLN A 106 0.48 -6.55 -9.46
CA GLN A 106 -0.36 -5.82 -10.40
C GLN A 106 -0.74 -4.46 -9.82
N ARG A 107 -1.04 -4.39 -8.52
CA ARG A 107 -1.30 -3.10 -7.87
C ARG A 107 -0.11 -2.16 -7.96
N ILE A 108 1.10 -2.61 -7.62
CA ILE A 108 2.28 -1.74 -7.63
C ILE A 108 2.53 -1.24 -9.06
N GLU A 109 2.32 -2.07 -10.08
CA GLU A 109 2.41 -1.64 -11.49
C GLU A 109 1.43 -0.51 -11.81
N ARG A 110 0.18 -0.59 -11.34
CA ARG A 110 -0.80 0.50 -11.49
C ARG A 110 -0.41 1.76 -10.73
N GLU A 111 0.10 1.63 -9.51
CA GLU A 111 0.56 2.80 -8.76
C GLU A 111 1.77 3.46 -9.45
N MET A 112 2.62 2.69 -10.12
CA MET A 112 3.68 3.24 -10.96
C MET A 112 3.13 4.00 -12.18
N GLU A 113 2.04 3.54 -12.79
CA GLU A 113 1.35 4.28 -13.85
C GLU A 113 0.77 5.60 -13.32
N VAL A 114 0.18 5.58 -12.13
CA VAL A 114 -0.35 6.78 -11.45
C VAL A 114 0.79 7.77 -11.15
N ILE A 115 1.90 7.31 -10.56
CA ILE A 115 3.08 8.15 -10.26
C ILE A 115 3.67 8.72 -11.56
N ALA A 116 3.64 7.97 -12.66
CA ALA A 116 4.08 8.43 -13.97
C ALA A 116 3.07 9.33 -14.70
N GLY A 117 1.90 9.59 -14.11
CA GLY A 117 0.84 10.40 -14.70
C GLY A 117 0.11 9.74 -15.88
N LYS A 118 0.20 8.42 -16.01
CA LYS A 118 -0.41 7.63 -17.10
C LYS A 118 -1.82 7.13 -16.77
N ARG A 119 -2.19 7.13 -15.49
CA ARG A 119 -3.48 6.66 -14.98
C ARG A 119 -3.96 7.62 -13.88
N PRO A 120 -5.27 7.90 -13.78
CA PRO A 120 -5.79 8.63 -12.64
C PRO A 120 -5.58 7.83 -11.33
N PRO A 121 -5.29 8.51 -10.20
CA PRO A 121 -5.15 7.84 -8.92
C PRO A 121 -6.47 7.25 -8.44
N LEU A 122 -6.41 6.07 -7.82
CA LEU A 122 -7.52 5.61 -6.98
C LEU A 122 -7.58 6.48 -5.71
N GLU A 123 -8.73 7.09 -5.45
CA GLU A 123 -8.98 7.89 -4.26
C GLU A 123 -9.13 7.02 -3.02
N ARG A 124 -8.75 7.53 -1.85
CA ARG A 124 -8.85 6.77 -0.59
C ARG A 124 -10.30 6.48 -0.20
N THR A 125 -11.21 7.34 -0.63
CA THR A 125 -12.66 7.25 -0.45
C THR A 125 -13.34 6.35 -1.48
N ALA A 126 -12.59 5.78 -2.43
CA ALA A 126 -13.16 5.03 -3.54
C ALA A 126 -14.00 3.83 -3.05
N GLY A 127 -15.17 3.69 -3.66
CA GLY A 127 -16.09 2.59 -3.45
C GLY A 127 -15.66 1.33 -4.18
N ARG A 128 -16.39 0.22 -3.96
CA ARG A 128 -16.08 -1.09 -4.58
C ARG A 128 -16.02 -1.05 -6.10
N ASP A 129 -16.92 -0.31 -6.74
CA ASP A 129 -17.00 -0.26 -8.21
C ASP A 129 -15.79 0.47 -8.81
N GLU A 130 -15.36 1.55 -8.18
CA GLU A 130 -14.17 2.31 -8.56
C GLU A 130 -12.89 1.50 -8.32
N ILE A 131 -12.82 0.79 -7.20
CA ILE A 131 -11.74 -0.17 -6.91
C ILE A 131 -11.71 -1.25 -7.99
N PHE A 132 -12.85 -1.87 -8.30
CA PHE A 132 -12.92 -2.92 -9.31
C PHE A 132 -12.48 -2.40 -10.70
N ALA A 133 -12.94 -1.21 -11.10
CA ALA A 133 -12.53 -0.59 -12.35
C ALA A 133 -11.02 -0.26 -12.37
N PHE A 134 -10.45 0.18 -11.25
CA PHE A 134 -9.01 0.38 -11.13
C PHE A 134 -8.24 -0.94 -11.23
N GLU A 135 -8.73 -2.00 -10.57
CA GLU A 135 -8.05 -3.29 -10.47
C GLU A 135 -8.27 -4.25 -11.66
N HIS A 136 -9.28 -4.01 -12.48
CA HIS A 136 -9.65 -4.94 -13.57
C HIS A 136 -10.06 -4.22 -14.86
N GLY A 137 -10.24 -2.91 -14.82
CA GLY A 137 -10.42 -2.11 -16.01
C GLY A 137 -9.15 -2.18 -16.86
N ASN A 138 -9.25 -2.85 -18.00
CA ASN A 138 -8.40 -2.52 -19.13
C ASN A 138 -8.74 -1.08 -19.51
N ASP A 139 -7.71 -0.24 -19.65
CA ASP A 139 -7.86 1.05 -20.33
C ASP A 139 -8.28 0.76 -21.77
N PHE A 140 -9.59 0.69 -22.02
CA PHE A 140 -10.14 0.78 -23.36
C PHE A 140 -9.96 2.23 -23.79
N HIS A 141 -8.79 2.53 -24.34
CA HIS A 141 -8.62 3.66 -25.25
C HIS A 141 -9.11 3.27 -26.65
#